data_AF-A0A6I2FJK3-F1
#
_entry.id   AF-A0A6I2FJK3-F1
#
_cell.length_a   1.000
_cell.length_b   1.000
_cell.length_c   1.000
_cell.angle_alpha   90.00
_cell.angle_beta   90.00
_cell.angle_gamma   90.00
#
_symmetry.space_group_name_H-M   'P 1'
#
loop_
_entity.id
_entity.type
_entity.pdbx_description
1 polymer ?
#
loop_
_entity_poly.entity_id
_entity_poly.type
_entity_poly.pdbx_seq_one_letter_code
_entity_poly.pdbx_strand_id
1 'polypeptide(L)'
;MCDGAIMAIDYGVWVARLVLAAVFGLSAWGKFADPPGTRKAVGEFGIPLRLIPTVGRALPLLEAVIALALLPRWTAAAAALISVGLLAAFTGAVARLLRQGKHPACSCFGAASSAPIGTGTLVRNGVLMLLSLVVAVGSVAYPRVPAALPAEHAVGMAVAAVFAMVLVWLWGELRSLRRRLDEQALSTLGGEGLPTGAVAPEFDLLNASGAGSTSLESLLAPGRSVLLVFVHPSCEMCAALARELPRWQLRRADAVTIAVVGNGADEPHAEWARTQGLGAIPMLVQQGNEASLRYRVRGTPSGVLIAADGRIAAPVARGAMAVRDLLMQTKRTGTQLVSQSNGQQVFQAR
;
A
#
# COMPACT_ATOMS: atom_id res chain seq x y z
N MET A 1 28.24 -46.87 5.04
CA MET A 1 27.33 -46.10 4.15
C MET A 1 26.16 -45.47 4.90
N CYS A 2 25.60 -46.10 5.94
CA CYS A 2 24.49 -45.54 6.73
C CYS A 2 24.84 -44.28 7.54
N ASP A 3 26.06 -44.14 8.07
CA ASP A 3 26.44 -42.99 8.88
C ASP A 3 26.52 -41.67 8.10
N GLY A 4 26.95 -41.70 6.83
CA GLY A 4 27.02 -40.50 5.99
C GLY A 4 25.64 -39.92 5.65
N ALA A 5 24.63 -40.79 5.50
CA ALA A 5 23.26 -40.37 5.22
C ALA A 5 22.59 -39.74 6.46
N ILE A 6 22.84 -40.31 7.65
CA ILE A 6 22.33 -39.77 8.91
C ILE A 6 22.95 -38.39 9.20
N MET A 7 24.26 -38.24 9.01
CA MET A 7 24.95 -36.96 9.16
C MET A 7 24.38 -35.91 8.21
N ALA A 8 24.16 -36.22 6.92
CA ALA A 8 23.58 -35.29 5.95
C ALA A 8 22.17 -34.80 6.35
N ILE A 9 21.36 -35.65 6.98
CA ILE A 9 20.03 -35.29 7.49
C ILE A 9 20.14 -34.31 8.66
N ASP A 10 21.06 -34.54 9.61
CA ASP A 10 21.30 -33.65 10.74
C ASP A 10 21.70 -32.23 10.30
N TYR A 11 22.62 -32.13 9.32
CA TYR A 11 23.01 -30.85 8.72
C TYR A 11 21.84 -30.16 8.02
N GLY A 12 21.05 -30.93 7.25
CA GLY A 12 19.89 -30.40 6.55
C GLY A 12 18.86 -29.78 7.49
N VAL A 13 18.54 -30.46 8.60
CA VAL A 13 17.61 -29.97 9.62
C VAL A 13 18.15 -28.70 10.29
N TRP A 14 19.46 -28.64 10.58
CA TRP A 14 20.06 -27.47 11.21
C TRP A 14 20.09 -26.24 10.28
N VAL A 15 20.46 -26.43 9.01
CA VAL A 15 20.39 -25.36 7.99
C VAL A 15 18.95 -24.87 7.81
N ALA A 16 17.97 -25.78 7.74
CA ALA A 16 16.56 -25.41 7.65
C ALA A 16 16.08 -24.58 8.85
N ARG A 17 16.56 -24.88 10.07
CA ARG A 17 16.29 -24.10 11.28
C ARG A 17 16.87 -22.68 11.18
N LEU A 18 18.10 -22.54 10.69
CA LEU A 18 18.71 -21.21 10.48
C LEU A 18 17.94 -20.40 9.44
N VAL A 19 17.54 -21.02 8.33
CA VAL A 19 16.75 -20.36 7.29
C VAL A 19 15.41 -19.86 7.86
N LEU A 20 14.69 -20.70 8.60
CA LEU A 20 13.43 -20.29 9.25
C LEU A 20 13.66 -19.18 10.28
N ALA A 21 14.70 -19.29 11.11
CA ALA A 21 15.04 -18.26 12.09
C ALA A 21 15.33 -16.90 11.42
N ALA A 22 16.07 -16.90 10.32
CA ALA A 22 16.35 -15.70 9.54
C ALA A 22 15.06 -15.10 8.94
N VAL A 23 14.19 -15.93 8.34
CA VAL A 23 12.91 -15.48 7.75
C VAL A 23 12.01 -14.84 8.80
N PHE A 24 11.80 -15.50 9.95
CA PHE A 24 10.97 -14.96 11.03
C PHE A 24 11.63 -13.73 11.70
N GLY A 25 12.95 -13.73 11.88
CA GLY A 25 13.68 -12.58 12.42
C GLY A 25 13.56 -11.34 11.54
N LEU A 26 13.70 -11.50 10.21
CA LEU A 26 13.51 -10.42 9.25
C LEU A 26 12.06 -9.92 9.20
N SER A 27 11.11 -10.85 9.31
CA SER A 27 9.68 -10.52 9.40
C SER A 27 9.40 -9.66 10.64
N ALA A 28 9.89 -10.09 11.81
CA ALA A 28 9.72 -9.39 13.08
C ALA A 28 10.38 -8.00 13.06
N TRP A 29 11.63 -7.92 12.62
CA TRP A 29 12.37 -6.66 12.49
C TRP A 29 11.62 -5.65 11.61
N GLY A 30 11.16 -6.09 10.44
CA GLY A 30 10.41 -5.23 9.51
C GLY A 30 9.13 -4.67 10.12
N LYS A 31 8.44 -5.46 10.96
CA LYS A 31 7.22 -5.00 11.65
C LYS A 31 7.51 -4.09 12.85
N PHE A 32 8.60 -4.32 13.57
CA PHE A 32 9.05 -3.42 14.64
C PHE A 32 9.52 -2.06 14.11
N ALA A 33 10.15 -2.05 12.93
CA ALA A 33 10.60 -0.83 12.27
C ALA A 33 9.44 0.04 11.73
N ASP A 34 8.26 -0.55 11.49
CA ASP A 34 7.06 0.16 11.00
C ASP A 34 5.78 -0.25 11.77
N PRO A 35 5.62 0.20 13.04
CA PRO A 35 4.43 -0.10 13.83
C PRO A 35 3.10 0.43 13.24
N PRO A 36 3.04 1.66 12.66
CA PRO A 36 1.83 2.14 12.00
C PRO A 36 1.43 1.29 10.80
N GLY A 37 2.38 0.93 9.93
CA GLY A 37 2.14 0.04 8.80
C GLY A 37 1.67 -1.35 9.23
N THR A 38 2.25 -1.91 10.29
CA THR A 38 1.83 -3.21 10.85
C THR A 38 0.39 -3.18 11.35
N ARG A 39 -0.03 -2.12 12.06
CA ARG A 39 -1.42 -1.97 12.53
C ARG A 39 -2.41 -1.80 11.37
N LYS A 40 -2.03 -1.02 10.36
CA LYS A 40 -2.84 -0.85 9.15
C LYS A 40 -3.06 -2.19 8.45
N ALA A 41 -1.99 -2.96 8.26
CA ALA A 41 -2.07 -4.30 7.67
C ALA A 41 -3.02 -5.21 8.44
N VAL A 42 -2.87 -5.28 9.78
CA VAL A 42 -3.76 -6.08 10.66
C VAL A 42 -5.23 -5.68 10.49
N GLY A 43 -5.52 -4.38 10.37
CA GLY A 43 -6.87 -3.89 10.08
C GLY A 43 -7.39 -4.34 8.71
N GLU A 44 -6.56 -4.31 7.68
CA GLU A 44 -6.90 -4.75 6.32
C GLU A 44 -7.18 -6.27 6.25
N PHE A 45 -6.59 -7.07 7.14
CA PHE A 45 -6.90 -8.50 7.30
C PHE A 45 -8.28 -8.77 7.94
N GLY A 46 -9.01 -7.73 8.34
CA GLY A 46 -10.37 -7.83 8.88
C GLY A 46 -10.41 -8.18 10.36
N ILE A 47 -9.34 -7.90 11.11
CA ILE A 47 -9.33 -7.99 12.58
C ILE A 47 -10.12 -6.81 13.16
N PRO A 48 -11.02 -7.04 14.13
CA PRO A 48 -11.86 -5.99 14.68
C PRO A 48 -11.00 -4.88 15.32
N LEU A 49 -11.45 -3.63 15.19
CA LEU A 49 -10.70 -2.42 15.58
C LEU A 49 -10.14 -2.47 17.02
N ARG A 50 -10.83 -3.15 17.94
CA ARG A 50 -10.41 -3.31 19.34
C ARG A 50 -9.17 -4.20 19.51
N LEU A 51 -8.96 -5.16 18.61
CA LEU A 51 -7.85 -6.12 18.67
C LEU A 51 -6.63 -5.70 17.87
N ILE A 52 -6.76 -4.74 16.94
CA ILE A 52 -5.65 -4.23 16.12
C ILE A 52 -4.42 -3.83 16.94
N PRO A 53 -4.50 -3.01 18.01
CA PRO A 53 -3.32 -2.59 18.76
C PRO A 53 -2.65 -3.75 19.51
N THR A 54 -3.43 -4.75 19.92
CA THR A 54 -2.93 -5.93 20.62
C THR A 54 -2.24 -6.88 19.63
N VAL A 55 -2.92 -7.24 18.54
CA VAL A 55 -2.39 -8.14 17.51
C VAL A 55 -1.18 -7.50 16.81
N GLY A 56 -1.21 -6.19 16.54
CA GLY A 56 -0.10 -5.47 15.93
C GLY A 56 1.18 -5.42 16.78
N ARG A 57 1.10 -5.68 18.10
CA ARG A 57 2.27 -5.84 18.98
C ARG A 57 2.61 -7.31 19.26
N ALA A 58 1.59 -8.14 19.45
CA ALA A 58 1.78 -9.56 19.76
C ALA A 58 2.37 -10.34 18.58
N LEU A 59 1.99 -10.01 17.35
CA LEU A 59 2.44 -10.72 16.15
C LEU A 59 3.97 -10.58 15.93
N PRO A 60 4.57 -9.37 15.89
CA PRO A 60 6.03 -9.23 15.74
C PRO A 60 6.80 -9.88 16.89
N LEU A 61 6.26 -9.81 18.11
CA LEU A 61 6.86 -10.44 19.29
C LEU A 61 6.85 -11.96 19.17
N LEU A 62 5.74 -12.54 18.72
CA LEU A 62 5.63 -13.97 18.47
C LEU A 62 6.62 -14.42 17.37
N GLU A 63 6.74 -13.67 16.27
CA GLU A 63 7.71 -13.96 15.21
C GLU A 63 9.16 -13.93 15.73
N ALA A 64 9.52 -12.94 16.56
CA ALA A 64 10.84 -12.85 17.17
C ALA A 64 11.11 -14.02 18.13
N VAL A 65 10.12 -14.39 18.96
CA VAL A 65 10.22 -15.54 19.87
C VAL A 65 10.41 -16.84 19.09
N ILE A 66 9.66 -17.06 18.01
CA ILE A 66 9.83 -18.23 17.13
C ILE A 66 11.24 -18.26 16.54
N ALA A 67 11.73 -17.13 16.02
CA ALA A 67 13.06 -17.05 15.43
C ALA A 67 14.17 -17.45 16.41
N LEU A 68 14.09 -16.95 17.65
CA LEU A 68 15.04 -17.28 18.71
C LEU A 68 14.87 -18.73 19.19
N ALA A 69 13.63 -19.20 19.35
CA ALA A 69 13.33 -20.55 19.85
C ALA A 69 13.66 -21.66 18.84
N LEU A 70 13.89 -21.34 17.56
CA LEU A 70 14.36 -22.31 16.56
C LEU A 70 15.86 -22.66 16.73
N LEU A 71 16.66 -21.83 17.41
CA LEU A 71 18.10 -22.01 17.54
C LEU A 71 18.50 -23.06 18.60
N PRO A 72 17.90 -23.11 19.80
CA PRO A 72 18.19 -24.15 20.78
C PRO A 72 17.53 -25.48 20.41
N ARG A 73 18.28 -26.59 20.57
CA ARG A 73 17.81 -27.95 20.24
C ARG A 73 16.50 -28.35 20.95
N TRP A 74 16.36 -27.92 22.19
CA TRP A 74 15.27 -28.31 23.09
C TRP A 74 13.96 -27.56 22.82
N THR A 75 14.04 -26.41 22.15
CA THR A 75 12.88 -25.58 21.80
C THR A 75 12.52 -25.66 20.32
N ALA A 76 13.42 -26.15 19.47
CA ALA A 76 13.28 -26.12 18.01
C ALA A 76 12.02 -26.84 17.49
N ALA A 77 11.70 -28.03 18.02
CA ALA A 77 10.52 -28.77 17.59
C ALA A 77 9.22 -28.02 17.92
N ALA A 78 9.11 -27.50 19.14
CA ALA A 78 7.95 -26.72 19.57
C ALA A 78 7.83 -25.40 18.77
N ALA A 79 8.94 -24.68 18.57
CA ALA A 79 8.99 -23.46 17.79
C ALA A 79 8.56 -23.69 16.32
N ALA A 80 9.00 -24.80 15.72
CA ALA A 80 8.61 -25.20 14.37
C ALA A 80 7.12 -25.57 14.26
N LEU A 81 6.53 -26.20 15.28
CA LEU A 81 5.08 -26.45 15.30
C LEU A 81 4.28 -25.15 15.44
N ILE A 82 4.74 -24.23 16.30
CA ILE A 82 4.13 -22.91 16.45
C ILE A 82 4.25 -22.12 15.13
N SER A 83 5.38 -22.20 14.43
CA SER A 83 5.56 -21.54 13.14
C SER A 83 4.64 -22.09 12.05
N VAL A 84 4.39 -23.41 12.03
CA VAL A 84 3.36 -24.02 11.17
C VAL A 84 1.99 -23.44 11.46
N GLY A 85 1.59 -23.37 12.75
CA GLY A 85 0.30 -22.79 13.15
C GLY A 85 0.16 -21.33 12.72
N LEU A 86 1.21 -20.53 12.90
CA LEU A 86 1.24 -19.13 12.49
C LEU A 86 1.15 -18.97 10.97
N LEU A 87 1.93 -19.74 10.20
CA LEU A 87 1.90 -19.74 8.74
C LEU A 87 0.56 -20.22 8.19
N ALA A 88 -0.06 -21.23 8.81
CA ALA A 88 -1.39 -21.71 8.45
C ALA A 88 -2.46 -20.65 8.68
N ALA A 89 -2.44 -19.97 9.85
CA ALA A 89 -3.36 -18.88 10.14
C ALA A 89 -3.21 -17.72 9.14
N PHE A 90 -1.97 -17.32 8.85
CA PHE A 90 -1.68 -16.28 7.87
C PHE A 90 -2.12 -16.66 6.45
N THR A 91 -1.85 -17.90 6.04
CA THR A 91 -2.26 -18.44 4.75
C THR A 91 -3.78 -18.53 4.62
N GLY A 92 -4.48 -18.93 5.68
CA GLY A 92 -5.95 -18.94 5.72
C GLY A 92 -6.55 -17.54 5.60
N ALA A 93 -5.96 -16.55 6.28
CA ALA A 93 -6.38 -15.15 6.15
C ALA A 93 -6.20 -14.62 4.72
N VAL A 94 -5.03 -14.88 4.11
CA VAL A 94 -4.74 -14.52 2.71
C VAL A 94 -5.71 -15.23 1.75
N ALA A 95 -5.91 -16.54 1.90
CA ALA A 95 -6.81 -17.31 1.04
C ALA A 95 -8.27 -16.82 1.16
N ARG A 96 -8.72 -16.44 2.36
CA ARG A 96 -10.04 -15.85 2.58
C ARG A 96 -10.20 -14.52 1.84
N LEU A 97 -9.19 -13.66 1.89
CA LEU A 97 -9.21 -12.37 1.19
C LEU A 97 -9.20 -12.52 -0.32
N LEU A 98 -8.36 -13.42 -0.85
CA LEU A 98 -8.31 -13.73 -2.27
C LEU A 98 -9.63 -14.32 -2.78
N ARG A 99 -10.28 -15.20 -2.01
CA ARG A 99 -11.62 -15.71 -2.33
C ARG A 99 -12.70 -14.62 -2.33
N GLN A 100 -12.49 -13.52 -1.61
CA GLN A 100 -13.37 -12.35 -1.61
C GLN A 100 -13.03 -11.33 -2.72
N GLY A 101 -12.06 -11.64 -3.60
CA GLY A 101 -11.58 -10.71 -4.63
C GLY A 101 -10.83 -9.50 -4.07
N LYS A 102 -10.39 -9.55 -2.80
CA LYS A 102 -9.66 -8.47 -2.15
C LYS A 102 -8.16 -8.72 -2.25
N HIS A 103 -7.44 -7.72 -2.76
CA HIS A 103 -5.98 -7.74 -2.89
C HIS A 103 -5.35 -6.60 -2.07
N PRO A 104 -5.38 -6.67 -0.72
CA PRO A 104 -4.74 -5.64 0.10
C PRO A 104 -3.22 -5.64 -0.12
N ALA A 105 -2.58 -4.52 0.23
CA ALA A 105 -1.13 -4.39 0.09
C ALA A 105 -0.43 -5.30 1.11
N CYS A 106 0.57 -6.07 0.66
CA CYS A 106 1.22 -7.06 1.52
C CYS A 106 2.27 -6.44 2.46
N SER A 107 1.87 -5.80 3.56
CA SER A 107 2.82 -5.17 4.50
C SER A 107 3.49 -6.14 5.49
N CYS A 108 3.58 -7.44 5.19
CA CYS A 108 4.12 -8.45 6.11
C CYS A 108 5.63 -8.31 6.37
N PHE A 109 6.33 -7.54 5.54
CA PHE A 109 7.73 -7.14 5.72
C PHE A 109 7.87 -5.63 5.99
N GLY A 110 6.84 -5.00 6.59
CA GLY A 110 6.72 -3.55 6.69
C GLY A 110 6.46 -2.91 5.32
N ALA A 111 6.75 -1.61 5.16
CA ALA A 111 6.65 -0.88 3.89
C ALA A 111 7.54 -1.44 2.72
N ALA A 112 8.19 -2.59 2.91
CA ALA A 112 9.12 -3.20 1.96
C ALA A 112 8.46 -4.14 0.92
N SER A 113 7.13 -4.31 0.92
CA SER A 113 6.40 -5.00 -0.14
C SER A 113 5.04 -4.33 -0.38
N SER A 114 4.96 -3.52 -1.44
CA SER A 114 3.73 -2.82 -1.86
C SER A 114 2.97 -3.60 -2.94
N ALA A 115 3.46 -4.78 -3.33
CA ALA A 115 2.80 -5.59 -4.34
C ALA A 115 1.48 -6.16 -3.78
N PRO A 116 0.38 -6.09 -4.54
CA PRO A 116 -0.88 -6.69 -4.14
C PRO A 116 -0.71 -8.19 -3.89
N ILE A 117 -1.36 -8.69 -2.85
CA ILE A 117 -1.32 -10.11 -2.49
C ILE A 117 -1.84 -10.96 -3.66
N GLY A 118 -1.09 -11.98 -4.05
CA GLY A 118 -1.40 -12.86 -5.17
C GLY A 118 -1.15 -14.34 -4.86
N THR A 119 -1.36 -15.21 -5.85
CA THR A 119 -1.15 -16.67 -5.72
C THR A 119 0.28 -17.04 -5.33
N GLY A 120 1.27 -16.24 -5.73
CA GLY A 120 2.67 -16.42 -5.31
C GLY A 120 2.88 -16.33 -3.79
N THR A 121 2.04 -15.58 -3.07
CA THR A 121 2.10 -15.51 -1.59
C THR A 121 1.68 -16.84 -0.96
N LEU A 122 0.68 -17.52 -1.51
CA LEU A 122 0.24 -18.84 -1.05
C LEU A 122 1.32 -19.90 -1.28
N VAL A 123 1.96 -19.89 -2.45
CA VAL A 123 3.06 -20.81 -2.77
C VAL A 123 4.22 -20.61 -1.80
N ARG A 124 4.66 -19.36 -1.59
CA ARG A 124 5.74 -19.04 -0.66
C ARG A 124 5.45 -19.51 0.76
N ASN A 125 4.25 -19.23 1.28
CA ASN A 125 3.87 -19.69 2.61
C ASN A 125 3.77 -21.22 2.69
N GLY A 126 3.29 -21.87 1.63
CA GLY A 126 3.25 -23.33 1.51
C GLY A 126 4.65 -23.95 1.63
N VAL A 127 5.64 -23.38 0.94
CA VAL A 127 7.04 -23.84 1.04
C VAL A 127 7.60 -23.64 2.44
N LEU A 128 7.37 -22.48 3.07
CA LEU A 128 7.84 -22.21 4.45
C LEU A 128 7.16 -23.12 5.48
N MET A 129 5.89 -23.47 5.26
CA MET A 129 5.13 -24.37 6.11
C MET A 129 5.64 -25.81 5.97
N LEU A 130 5.92 -26.27 4.74
CA LEU A 130 6.57 -27.55 4.50
C LEU A 130 7.95 -27.62 5.15
N LEU A 131 8.77 -26.57 4.99
CA LEU A 131 10.07 -26.48 5.63
C LEU A 131 9.96 -26.53 7.17
N SER A 132 8.96 -25.84 7.74
CA SER A 132 8.70 -25.88 9.19
C SER A 132 8.28 -27.28 9.66
N LEU A 133 7.47 -28.01 8.88
CA LEU A 133 7.11 -29.41 9.18
C LEU A 133 8.33 -30.33 9.14
N VAL A 134 9.19 -30.19 8.12
CA VAL A 134 10.46 -30.93 8.02
C VAL A 134 11.34 -30.65 9.24
N VAL A 135 11.43 -29.41 9.69
CA VAL A 135 12.20 -29.04 10.90
C VAL A 135 11.56 -29.61 12.17
N ALA A 136 10.24 -29.58 12.30
CA ALA A 136 9.54 -30.15 13.45
C ALA A 136 9.78 -31.66 13.56
N VAL A 137 9.59 -32.40 12.46
CA VAL A 137 9.83 -33.86 12.41
C VAL A 137 11.32 -34.17 12.60
N GLY A 138 12.20 -33.46 11.88
CA GLY A 138 13.64 -33.65 11.94
C GLY A 138 14.24 -33.37 13.31
N SER A 139 13.74 -32.35 14.02
CA SER A 139 14.22 -32.00 15.38
C SER A 139 13.78 -33.02 16.45
N VAL A 140 12.69 -33.76 16.22
CA VAL A 140 12.22 -34.84 17.10
C VAL A 140 12.91 -36.16 16.77
N ALA A 141 13.02 -36.48 15.48
CA ALA A 141 13.61 -37.74 15.00
C ALA A 141 15.15 -37.78 15.15
N TYR A 142 15.81 -36.62 15.03
CA TYR A 142 17.27 -36.52 15.07
C TYR A 142 17.72 -35.43 16.07
N PRO A 143 17.66 -35.72 17.39
CA PRO A 143 17.94 -34.73 18.43
C PRO A 143 19.43 -34.44 18.67
N ARG A 144 20.34 -35.15 17.99
CA ARG A 144 21.79 -35.00 18.17
C ARG A 144 22.28 -33.81 17.34
N VAL A 145 22.81 -32.79 18.01
CA VAL A 145 23.71 -31.83 17.36
C VAL A 145 24.99 -32.61 17.04
N PRO A 146 25.55 -32.57 15.81
CA PRO A 146 26.81 -33.24 15.51
C PRO A 146 27.87 -32.71 16.48
N ALA A 147 28.23 -33.51 17.47
CA ALA A 147 29.12 -33.09 18.56
C ALA A 147 30.60 -33.00 18.11
N ALA A 148 30.89 -33.32 16.85
CA ALA A 148 32.14 -33.01 16.20
C ALA A 148 31.84 -32.56 14.77
N LEU A 149 31.70 -31.25 14.60
CA LEU A 149 31.91 -30.63 13.29
C LEU A 149 33.43 -30.57 13.09
N PRO A 150 34.01 -31.25 12.09
CA PRO A 150 35.36 -30.91 11.64
C PRO A 150 35.41 -29.39 11.39
N ALA A 151 36.49 -28.73 11.82
CA ALA A 151 36.58 -27.28 11.80
C ALA A 151 36.28 -26.69 10.41
N GLU A 152 36.56 -27.43 9.33
CA GLU A 152 36.23 -27.07 7.96
C GLU A 152 34.73 -26.87 7.67
N HIS A 153 33.83 -27.62 8.31
CA HIS A 153 32.38 -27.51 8.07
C HIS A 153 31.70 -26.47 8.97
N ALA A 154 32.23 -26.24 10.17
CA ALA A 154 31.81 -25.13 11.03
C ALA A 154 32.15 -23.78 10.38
N VAL A 155 33.32 -23.68 9.75
CA VAL A 155 33.71 -22.51 8.96
C VAL A 155 32.79 -22.34 7.75
N GLY A 156 32.49 -23.41 7.01
CA GLY A 156 31.57 -23.35 5.87
C GLY A 156 30.17 -22.85 6.23
N MET A 157 29.62 -23.29 7.37
CA MET A 157 28.30 -22.83 7.85
C MET A 157 28.34 -21.41 8.41
N ALA A 158 29.40 -21.01 9.11
CA ALA A 158 29.60 -19.63 9.54
C ALA A 158 29.72 -18.68 8.34
N VAL A 159 30.47 -19.08 7.31
CA VAL A 159 30.60 -18.34 6.05
C VAL A 159 29.25 -18.25 5.33
N ALA A 160 28.48 -19.34 5.25
CA ALA A 160 27.15 -19.31 4.64
C ALA A 160 26.15 -18.42 5.41
N ALA A 161 26.19 -18.44 6.74
CA ALA A 161 25.35 -17.57 7.58
C ALA A 161 25.74 -16.10 7.44
N VAL A 162 27.05 -15.79 7.43
CA VAL A 162 27.57 -14.44 7.17
C VAL A 162 27.20 -14.00 5.76
N PHE A 163 27.32 -14.87 4.76
CA PHE A 163 26.95 -14.57 3.38
C PHE A 163 25.45 -14.31 3.24
N ALA A 164 24.59 -15.11 3.86
CA ALA A 164 23.16 -14.87 3.90
C ALA A 164 22.83 -13.54 4.61
N MET A 165 23.49 -13.24 5.72
CA MET A 165 23.35 -11.97 6.45
C MET A 165 23.78 -10.77 5.60
N VAL A 166 24.90 -10.87 4.89
CA VAL A 166 25.42 -9.85 3.96
C VAL A 166 24.48 -9.66 2.78
N LEU A 167 23.99 -10.74 2.16
CA LEU A 167 23.01 -10.66 1.08
C LEU A 167 21.72 -9.97 1.54
N VAL A 168 21.26 -10.28 2.76
CA VAL A 168 20.08 -9.66 3.37
C VAL A 168 20.32 -8.18 3.67
N TRP A 169 21.48 -7.82 4.21
CA TRP A 169 21.89 -6.44 4.46
C TRP A 169 21.96 -5.64 3.16
N LEU A 170 22.66 -6.16 2.15
CA LEU A 170 22.75 -5.58 0.81
C LEU A 170 21.36 -5.44 0.16
N TRP A 171 20.46 -6.42 0.34
CA TRP A 171 19.08 -6.32 -0.15
C TRP A 171 18.27 -5.23 0.56
N GLY A 172 18.52 -5.02 1.86
CA GLY A 172 17.95 -3.92 2.62
C GLY A 172 18.47 -2.58 2.11
N GLU A 173 19.78 -2.49 1.89
CA GLU A 173 20.45 -1.28 1.45
C GLU A 173 20.08 -0.90 0.01
N LEU A 174 20.07 -1.85 -0.93
CA LEU A 174 19.59 -1.65 -2.30
C LEU A 174 18.16 -1.13 -2.33
N ARG A 175 17.28 -1.63 -1.44
CA ARG A 175 15.89 -1.17 -1.35
C ARG A 175 15.79 0.22 -0.72
N SER A 176 16.62 0.52 0.26
CA SER A 176 16.72 1.87 0.83
C SER A 176 17.18 2.88 -0.23
N LEU A 177 18.14 2.48 -1.06
CA LEU A 177 18.66 3.25 -2.16
C LEU A 177 17.59 3.43 -3.24
N ARG A 178 16.85 2.37 -3.57
CA ARG A 178 15.73 2.44 -4.52
C ARG A 178 14.61 3.36 -4.05
N ARG A 179 14.28 3.37 -2.75
CA ARG A 179 13.34 4.35 -2.19
C ARG A 179 13.83 5.78 -2.33
N ARG A 180 15.11 6.03 -2.02
CA ARG A 180 15.72 7.36 -2.19
C ARG A 180 15.70 7.79 -3.65
N LEU A 181 15.98 6.86 -4.57
CA LEU A 181 15.88 7.09 -6.01
C LEU A 181 14.44 7.35 -6.46
N ASP A 182 13.44 6.63 -5.93
CA ASP A 182 12.03 6.87 -6.24
C ASP A 182 11.56 8.24 -5.69
N GLU A 183 11.98 8.61 -4.48
CA GLU A 183 11.72 9.93 -3.88
C GLU A 183 12.43 11.04 -4.68
N GLN A 184 13.68 10.82 -5.08
CA GLN A 184 14.44 11.75 -5.89
C GLN A 184 13.87 11.85 -7.31
N ALA A 185 13.42 10.76 -7.92
CA ALA A 185 12.72 10.72 -9.19
C ALA A 185 11.40 11.51 -9.12
N LEU A 186 10.63 11.36 -8.03
CA LEU A 186 9.44 12.18 -7.79
C LEU A 186 9.79 13.68 -7.62
N SER A 187 10.90 13.98 -6.96
CA SER A 187 11.35 15.37 -6.73
C SER A 187 11.92 16.05 -7.99
N THR A 188 12.63 15.30 -8.84
CA THR A 188 13.24 15.81 -10.09
C THR A 188 12.22 15.94 -11.21
N LEU A 189 11.15 15.15 -11.20
CA LEU A 189 10.04 15.32 -12.12
C LEU A 189 9.13 16.51 -11.75
N GLY A 190 9.39 17.22 -10.65
CA GLY A 190 8.49 18.22 -10.09
C GLY A 190 7.35 17.54 -9.34
N GLY A 191 7.01 18.10 -8.16
CA GLY A 191 5.95 17.58 -7.30
C GLY A 191 4.64 17.38 -8.06
N GLU A 192 3.97 16.28 -7.77
CA GLU A 192 2.66 15.99 -8.34
C GLU A 192 1.57 16.89 -7.78
N GLY A 193 0.63 17.25 -8.65
CA GLY A 193 -0.36 18.25 -8.34
C GLY A 193 0.23 19.66 -8.28
N LEU A 194 -0.65 20.64 -8.41
CA LEU A 194 -0.32 22.03 -8.17
C LEU A 194 -0.42 22.32 -6.65
N PRO A 195 0.38 23.25 -6.12
CA PRO A 195 0.32 23.59 -4.70
C PRO A 195 -1.03 24.25 -4.37
N THR A 196 -1.52 24.04 -3.15
CA THR A 196 -2.74 24.67 -2.66
C THR A 196 -2.65 26.20 -2.75
N GLY A 197 -3.70 26.83 -3.26
CA GLY A 197 -3.76 28.27 -3.54
C GLY A 197 -3.20 28.70 -4.89
N ALA A 198 -2.55 27.80 -5.66
CA ALA A 198 -2.17 28.10 -7.03
C ALA A 198 -3.40 28.36 -7.91
N VAL A 199 -3.25 29.21 -8.92
CA VAL A 199 -4.30 29.42 -9.94
C VAL A 199 -4.46 28.13 -10.73
N ALA A 200 -5.69 27.64 -10.86
CA ALA A 200 -5.99 26.46 -11.66
C ALA A 200 -5.77 26.78 -13.15
N PRO A 201 -4.95 26.00 -13.87
CA PRO A 201 -4.70 26.24 -15.29
C PRO A 201 -6.00 26.11 -16.10
N GLU A 202 -6.23 27.05 -16.99
CA GLU A 202 -7.33 26.96 -17.94
C GLU A 202 -7.15 25.75 -18.87
N PHE A 203 -8.27 25.21 -19.31
CA PHE A 203 -8.38 24.19 -20.33
C PHE A 203 -9.66 24.41 -21.13
N ASP A 204 -9.68 23.88 -22.33
CA ASP A 204 -10.87 23.72 -23.14
C ASP A 204 -10.83 22.29 -23.71
N LEU A 205 -11.73 21.43 -23.24
CA LEU A 205 -11.70 20.00 -23.54
C LEU A 205 -12.99 19.58 -24.24
N LEU A 206 -12.88 18.65 -25.19
CA LEU A 206 -14.05 18.14 -25.90
C LEU A 206 -14.93 17.31 -24.98
N ASN A 207 -16.25 17.47 -25.11
CA ASN A 207 -17.20 16.62 -24.43
C ASN A 207 -17.41 15.34 -25.25
N ALA A 208 -17.18 14.18 -24.63
CA ALA A 208 -17.32 12.88 -25.27
C ALA A 208 -18.72 12.65 -25.87
N SER A 209 -19.75 13.32 -25.33
CA SER A 209 -21.12 13.23 -25.85
C SER A 209 -21.36 13.99 -27.16
N GLY A 210 -20.35 14.70 -27.69
CA GLY A 210 -20.47 15.52 -28.90
C GLY A 210 -21.09 16.91 -28.66
N ALA A 211 -21.34 17.30 -27.41
CA ALA A 211 -21.94 18.58 -27.01
C ALA A 211 -21.00 19.80 -27.15
N GLY A 212 -19.96 19.72 -27.98
CA GLY A 212 -18.92 20.75 -28.11
C GLY A 212 -17.81 20.63 -27.06
N SER A 213 -17.09 21.73 -26.82
CA SER A 213 -16.03 21.80 -25.82
C SER A 213 -16.54 22.41 -24.50
N THR A 214 -15.86 22.12 -23.40
CA THR A 214 -16.16 22.63 -22.06
C THR A 214 -14.88 23.17 -21.45
N SER A 215 -14.91 24.44 -21.06
CA SER A 215 -13.81 25.13 -20.40
C SER A 215 -13.90 25.04 -18.87
N LEU A 216 -12.80 25.35 -18.19
CA LEU A 216 -12.81 25.48 -16.72
C LEU A 216 -13.78 26.58 -16.26
N GLU A 217 -13.82 27.71 -16.99
CA GLU A 217 -14.65 28.86 -16.65
C GLU A 217 -16.14 28.51 -16.64
N SER A 218 -16.62 27.70 -17.59
CA SER A 218 -18.02 27.29 -17.64
C SER A 218 -18.42 26.31 -16.52
N LEU A 219 -17.45 25.64 -15.91
CA LEU A 219 -17.66 24.76 -14.75
C LEU A 219 -17.66 25.52 -13.42
N LEU A 220 -16.95 26.65 -13.35
CA LEU A 220 -16.88 27.49 -12.16
C LEU A 220 -18.20 28.26 -11.97
N ALA A 221 -18.78 28.15 -10.78
CA ALA A 221 -20.00 28.86 -10.42
C ALA A 221 -19.85 29.50 -9.02
N PRO A 222 -20.45 30.68 -8.77
CA PRO A 222 -20.39 31.31 -7.47
C PRO A 222 -20.82 30.37 -6.35
N GLY A 223 -19.95 30.20 -5.34
CA GLY A 223 -20.20 29.35 -4.19
C GLY A 223 -20.02 27.84 -4.39
N ARG A 224 -19.67 27.37 -5.61
CA ARG A 224 -19.42 25.96 -5.91
C ARG A 224 -17.95 25.70 -6.25
N SER A 225 -17.39 24.68 -5.62
CA SER A 225 -16.07 24.15 -6.00
C SER A 225 -16.21 23.23 -7.21
N VAL A 226 -15.17 23.10 -8.02
CA VAL A 226 -15.10 22.14 -9.12
C VAL A 226 -14.20 20.98 -8.73
N LEU A 227 -14.68 19.74 -8.86
CA LEU A 227 -13.88 18.53 -8.68
C LEU A 227 -13.63 17.90 -10.05
N LEU A 228 -12.40 18.00 -10.53
CA LEU A 228 -11.95 17.30 -11.74
C LEU A 228 -11.48 15.90 -11.37
N VAL A 229 -12.05 14.88 -12.01
CA VAL A 229 -11.70 13.48 -11.77
C VAL A 229 -11.07 12.89 -13.04
N PHE A 230 -9.78 12.63 -13.01
CA PHE A 230 -9.02 12.05 -14.11
C PHE A 230 -9.17 10.53 -14.11
N VAL A 231 -9.58 9.94 -15.23
CA VAL A 231 -9.90 8.51 -15.39
C VAL A 231 -9.36 7.93 -16.69
N HIS A 232 -9.38 6.61 -16.81
CA HIS A 232 -9.11 5.92 -18.08
C HIS A 232 -10.11 4.76 -18.27
N PRO A 233 -10.65 4.52 -19.49
CA PRO A 233 -11.65 3.48 -19.71
C PRO A 233 -11.19 2.07 -19.36
N SER A 234 -9.90 1.74 -19.57
CA SER A 234 -9.32 0.44 -19.24
C SER A 234 -8.93 0.24 -17.77
N CYS A 235 -9.26 1.20 -16.89
CA CYS A 235 -8.91 1.16 -15.47
C CYS A 235 -10.13 0.73 -14.63
N GLU A 236 -10.09 -0.47 -14.06
CA GLU A 236 -11.20 -1.02 -13.24
C GLU A 236 -11.49 -0.17 -11.99
N MET A 237 -10.44 0.34 -11.34
CA MET A 237 -10.58 1.23 -10.19
C MET A 237 -11.27 2.55 -10.56
N CYS A 238 -11.05 3.02 -11.79
CA CYS A 238 -11.69 4.21 -12.33
C CYS A 238 -13.19 3.93 -12.60
N ALA A 239 -13.52 2.76 -13.13
CA ALA A 239 -14.90 2.32 -13.31
C ALA A 239 -15.64 2.20 -11.97
N ALA A 240 -14.98 1.67 -10.92
CA ALA A 240 -15.55 1.63 -9.58
C ALA A 240 -15.86 3.01 -9.00
N LEU A 241 -14.93 3.97 -9.14
CA LEU A 241 -15.14 5.35 -8.72
C LEU A 241 -16.26 6.03 -9.51
N ALA A 242 -16.29 5.87 -10.84
CA ALA A 242 -17.27 6.50 -11.73
C ALA A 242 -18.71 6.18 -11.33
N ARG A 243 -19.00 4.93 -10.93
CA ARG A 243 -20.34 4.51 -10.46
C ARG A 243 -20.80 5.22 -9.19
N GLU A 244 -19.89 5.79 -8.40
CA GLU A 244 -20.24 6.54 -7.19
C GLU A 244 -20.46 8.04 -7.45
N LEU A 245 -19.85 8.60 -8.51
CA LEU A 245 -19.86 10.04 -8.79
C LEU A 245 -21.28 10.63 -8.93
N PRO A 246 -22.27 10.00 -9.61
CA PRO A 246 -23.63 10.54 -9.68
C PRO A 246 -24.27 10.73 -8.31
N ARG A 247 -24.07 9.76 -7.39
CA ARG A 247 -24.57 9.86 -6.01
C ARG A 247 -23.89 10.99 -5.24
N TRP A 248 -22.61 11.23 -5.51
CA TRP A 248 -21.84 12.29 -4.90
C TRP A 248 -22.29 13.68 -5.41
N GLN A 249 -22.47 13.81 -6.72
CA GLN A 249 -22.99 15.02 -7.36
C GLN A 249 -24.37 15.38 -6.82
N LEU A 250 -25.29 14.42 -6.71
CA LEU A 250 -26.64 14.66 -6.18
C LEU A 250 -26.62 15.15 -4.73
N ARG A 251 -25.77 14.57 -3.87
CA ARG A 251 -25.69 14.96 -2.45
C ARG A 251 -25.00 16.30 -2.21
N ARG A 252 -24.21 16.79 -3.16
CA ARG A 252 -23.39 18.00 -3.04
C ARG A 252 -23.63 18.98 -4.18
N ALA A 253 -24.79 18.91 -4.85
CA ALA A 253 -25.09 19.75 -6.02
C ALA A 253 -25.08 21.25 -5.70
N ASP A 254 -25.28 21.63 -4.44
CA ASP A 254 -25.19 23.00 -3.94
C ASP A 254 -23.76 23.48 -3.70
N ALA A 255 -22.78 22.58 -3.54
CA ALA A 255 -21.42 22.90 -3.11
C ALA A 255 -20.34 22.50 -4.12
N VAL A 256 -20.57 21.49 -4.97
CA VAL A 256 -19.56 20.92 -5.87
C VAL A 256 -20.14 20.59 -7.24
N THR A 257 -19.42 21.00 -8.29
CA THR A 257 -19.60 20.54 -9.67
C THR A 257 -18.52 19.51 -9.97
N ILE A 258 -18.89 18.29 -10.36
CA ILE A 258 -17.96 17.23 -10.73
C ILE A 258 -17.85 17.20 -12.26
N ALA A 259 -16.62 17.11 -12.78
CA ALA A 259 -16.35 16.81 -14.17
C ALA A 259 -15.32 15.67 -14.28
N VAL A 260 -15.50 14.78 -15.25
CA VAL A 260 -14.62 13.63 -15.46
C VAL A 260 -13.75 13.90 -16.68
N VAL A 261 -12.46 13.63 -16.59
CA VAL A 261 -11.49 13.88 -17.66
C VAL A 261 -10.80 12.57 -18.05
N GLY A 262 -11.00 12.14 -19.30
CA GLY A 262 -10.31 11.02 -19.93
C GLY A 262 -9.20 11.47 -20.89
N ASN A 263 -8.44 10.52 -21.42
CA ASN A 263 -7.43 10.76 -22.46
C ASN A 263 -7.58 9.75 -23.60
N GLY A 264 -7.71 10.22 -24.83
CA GLY A 264 -7.85 9.38 -26.02
C GLY A 264 -9.02 9.79 -26.91
N ALA A 265 -9.61 8.83 -27.63
CA ALA A 265 -10.71 9.08 -28.54
C ALA A 265 -12.05 9.29 -27.81
N ASP A 266 -12.94 10.10 -28.39
CA ASP A 266 -14.20 10.52 -27.75
C ASP A 266 -15.21 9.38 -27.60
N GLU A 267 -15.44 8.61 -28.67
CA GLU A 267 -16.41 7.50 -28.71
C GLU A 267 -16.21 6.45 -27.58
N PRO A 268 -15.00 5.91 -27.36
CA PRO A 268 -14.74 5.00 -26.23
C PRO A 268 -15.08 5.60 -24.87
N HIS A 269 -14.82 6.89 -24.66
CA HIS A 269 -15.11 7.56 -23.40
C HIS A 269 -16.61 7.83 -23.22
N ALA A 270 -17.33 8.11 -24.32
CA ALA A 270 -18.78 8.27 -24.32
C ALA A 270 -19.48 6.95 -23.96
N GLU A 271 -19.07 5.85 -24.60
CA GLU A 271 -19.59 4.52 -24.31
C GLU A 271 -19.26 4.08 -22.88
N TRP A 272 -18.03 4.32 -22.43
CA TRP A 272 -17.62 4.05 -21.06
C TRP A 272 -18.45 4.86 -20.05
N ALA A 273 -18.71 6.15 -20.31
CA ALA A 273 -19.52 7.00 -19.46
C ALA A 273 -20.97 6.50 -19.32
N ARG A 274 -21.58 6.06 -20.44
CA ARG A 274 -22.90 5.41 -20.45
C ARG A 274 -22.89 4.10 -19.65
N THR A 275 -21.89 3.26 -19.87
CA THR A 275 -21.76 1.95 -19.22
C THR A 275 -21.58 2.05 -17.71
N GLN A 276 -20.83 3.05 -17.24
CA GLN A 276 -20.64 3.30 -15.80
C GLN A 276 -21.76 4.14 -15.17
N GLY A 277 -22.73 4.61 -15.96
CA GLY A 277 -23.85 5.38 -15.48
C GLY A 277 -23.48 6.76 -14.94
N LEU A 278 -22.52 7.46 -15.58
CA LEU A 278 -22.11 8.83 -15.18
C LEU A 278 -23.27 9.85 -15.20
N GLY A 279 -24.34 9.57 -15.96
CA GLY A 279 -25.53 10.40 -16.00
C GLY A 279 -25.24 11.79 -16.60
N ALA A 280 -25.60 12.84 -15.87
CA ALA A 280 -25.41 14.23 -16.31
C ALA A 280 -24.00 14.80 -16.05
N ILE A 281 -23.10 14.01 -15.46
CA ILE A 281 -21.72 14.45 -15.21
C ILE A 281 -20.99 14.54 -16.55
N PRO A 282 -20.39 15.70 -16.90
CA PRO A 282 -19.70 15.85 -18.17
C PRO A 282 -18.47 14.93 -18.22
N MET A 283 -18.38 14.18 -19.32
CA MET A 283 -17.22 13.38 -19.68
C MET A 283 -16.39 14.15 -20.69
N LEU A 284 -15.28 14.72 -20.22
CA LEU A 284 -14.35 15.51 -21.02
C LEU A 284 -13.20 14.65 -21.50
N VAL A 285 -12.68 14.94 -22.69
CA VAL A 285 -11.62 14.18 -23.33
C VAL A 285 -10.52 15.10 -23.80
N GLN A 286 -9.29 14.72 -23.48
CA GLN A 286 -8.06 15.35 -23.96
C GLN A 286 -7.37 14.44 -24.98
N GLN A 287 -6.63 14.99 -25.94
CA GLN A 287 -6.03 14.22 -27.04
C GLN A 287 -4.54 13.90 -26.82
N GLY A 288 -3.82 14.72 -26.05
CA GLY A 288 -2.37 14.58 -25.85
C GLY A 288 -1.89 14.58 -24.39
N ASN A 289 -2.80 14.69 -23.42
CA ASN A 289 -2.57 14.91 -21.98
C ASN A 289 -2.39 16.38 -21.55
N GLU A 290 -2.86 17.34 -22.34
CA GLU A 290 -2.76 18.77 -22.09
C GLU A 290 -3.26 19.19 -20.70
N ALA A 291 -4.41 18.69 -20.25
CA ALA A 291 -4.94 18.98 -18.91
C ALA A 291 -4.17 18.20 -17.84
N SER A 292 -3.94 16.89 -18.02
CA SER A 292 -3.18 16.08 -17.07
C SER A 292 -1.79 16.66 -16.79
N LEU A 293 -1.10 17.16 -17.81
CA LEU A 293 0.23 17.78 -17.70
C LEU A 293 0.17 19.12 -16.95
N ARG A 294 -0.80 19.99 -17.30
CA ARG A 294 -0.97 21.30 -16.64
C ARG A 294 -1.29 21.15 -15.15
N TYR A 295 -2.14 20.18 -14.80
CA TYR A 295 -2.49 19.88 -13.41
C TYR A 295 -1.49 18.96 -12.70
N ARG A 296 -0.42 18.52 -13.39
CA ARG A 296 0.61 17.60 -12.89
C ARG A 296 0.04 16.30 -12.29
N VAL A 297 -0.98 15.76 -12.95
CA VAL A 297 -1.64 14.51 -12.56
C VAL A 297 -0.87 13.34 -13.16
N ARG A 298 -0.39 12.44 -12.30
CA ARG A 298 0.33 11.22 -12.70
C ARG A 298 -0.46 9.98 -12.31
N GLY A 299 -1.26 9.49 -13.24
CA GLY A 299 -2.05 8.27 -13.10
C GLY A 299 -3.51 8.50 -12.75
N THR A 300 -4.29 7.43 -12.87
CA THR A 300 -5.75 7.43 -12.67
C THR A 300 -6.17 6.27 -11.74
N PRO A 301 -7.26 6.41 -10.96
CA PRO A 301 -8.05 7.63 -10.83
C PRO A 301 -7.36 8.67 -9.96
N SER A 302 -7.46 9.95 -10.33
CA SER A 302 -6.95 11.07 -9.55
C SER A 302 -7.97 12.21 -9.49
N GLY A 303 -7.94 13.01 -8.42
CA GLY A 303 -8.89 14.10 -8.21
C GLY A 303 -8.18 15.42 -7.92
N VAL A 304 -8.64 16.49 -8.57
CA VAL A 304 -8.20 17.87 -8.30
C VAL A 304 -9.41 18.67 -7.86
N LEU A 305 -9.32 19.27 -6.67
CA LEU A 305 -10.36 20.15 -6.14
C LEU A 305 -9.97 21.61 -6.39
N ILE A 306 -10.84 22.33 -7.07
CA ILE A 306 -10.70 23.75 -7.43
C ILE A 306 -11.78 24.52 -6.67
N ALA A 307 -11.38 25.54 -5.93
CA ALA A 307 -12.31 26.42 -5.21
C ALA A 307 -13.07 27.34 -6.17
N ALA A 308 -14.14 27.96 -5.67
CA ALA A 308 -15.00 28.84 -6.46
C ALA A 308 -14.29 30.09 -7.03
N ASP A 309 -13.11 30.43 -6.49
CA ASP A 309 -12.23 31.50 -6.96
C ASP A 309 -11.23 31.06 -8.05
N GLY A 310 -11.36 29.82 -8.55
CA GLY A 310 -10.47 29.27 -9.57
C GLY A 310 -9.09 28.85 -9.05
N ARG A 311 -8.91 28.69 -7.73
CA ARG A 311 -7.65 28.24 -7.14
C ARG A 311 -7.69 26.79 -6.67
N ILE A 312 -6.54 26.15 -6.61
CA ILE A 312 -6.41 24.77 -6.12
C ILE A 312 -6.72 24.73 -4.62
N ALA A 313 -7.80 24.05 -4.25
CA ALA A 313 -8.30 24.04 -2.88
C ALA A 313 -7.56 23.03 -1.97
N ALA A 314 -6.97 21.99 -2.57
CA ALA A 314 -6.30 20.92 -1.85
C ALA A 314 -5.24 20.23 -2.73
N PRO A 315 -4.24 19.54 -2.14
CA PRO A 315 -3.31 18.71 -2.90
C PRO A 315 -4.04 17.67 -3.77
N VAL A 316 -3.44 17.29 -4.90
CA VAL A 316 -4.01 16.27 -5.79
C VAL A 316 -4.23 14.96 -5.03
N ALA A 317 -5.42 14.38 -5.19
CA ALA A 317 -5.75 13.10 -4.60
C ALA A 317 -5.46 11.96 -5.57
N ARG A 318 -4.70 10.94 -5.14
CA ARG A 318 -4.53 9.69 -5.90
C ARG A 318 -5.40 8.57 -5.35
N GLY A 319 -6.14 7.92 -6.24
CA GLY A 319 -6.99 6.78 -5.92
C GLY A 319 -8.37 7.18 -5.39
N ALA A 320 -9.34 6.27 -5.54
CA ALA A 320 -10.75 6.53 -5.25
C ALA A 320 -11.03 7.03 -3.82
N MET A 321 -10.31 6.51 -2.82
CA MET A 321 -10.50 6.95 -1.43
C MET A 321 -10.05 8.39 -1.20
N ALA A 322 -8.90 8.80 -1.73
CA ALA A 322 -8.42 10.17 -1.58
C ALA A 322 -9.34 11.16 -2.31
N VAL A 323 -9.86 10.78 -3.48
CA VAL A 323 -10.84 11.61 -4.21
C VAL A 323 -12.12 11.81 -3.39
N ARG A 324 -12.58 10.76 -2.70
CA ARG A 324 -13.72 10.86 -1.79
C ARG A 324 -13.43 11.81 -0.61
N ASP A 325 -12.23 11.76 -0.06
CA ASP A 325 -11.84 12.62 1.06
C ASP A 325 -11.79 14.10 0.66
N LEU A 326 -11.36 14.43 -0.58
CA LEU A 326 -11.45 15.79 -1.13
C LEU A 326 -12.90 16.30 -1.15
N LEU A 327 -13.84 15.46 -1.62
CA LEU A 327 -15.25 15.84 -1.66
C LEU A 327 -15.78 16.15 -0.26
N MET A 328 -15.36 15.39 0.76
CA MET A 328 -15.82 15.61 2.14
C MET A 328 -15.27 16.90 2.75
N GLN A 329 -14.11 17.38 2.31
CA GLN A 329 -13.48 18.62 2.77
C GLN A 329 -14.18 19.88 2.25
N THR A 330 -14.99 19.78 1.19
CA THR A 330 -15.78 20.92 0.70
C THR A 330 -16.81 21.32 1.76
N LYS A 331 -16.61 22.46 2.42
CA LYS A 331 -17.59 23.07 3.32
C LYS A 331 -18.61 23.84 2.49
N ARG A 332 -19.89 23.82 2.89
CA ARG A 332 -20.90 24.76 2.37
C ARG A 332 -20.37 26.17 2.57
N THR A 333 -20.12 26.89 1.48
CA THR A 333 -19.68 28.28 1.53
C THR A 333 -20.88 29.18 1.87
N GLY A 334 -21.32 29.10 3.12
CA GLY A 334 -22.10 30.14 3.78
C GLY A 334 -21.17 30.88 4.73
N THR A 335 -20.72 32.06 4.30
CA THR A 335 -20.19 33.13 5.17
C THR A 335 -19.08 32.72 6.16
N GLN A 336 -17.83 32.59 5.69
CA GLN A 336 -16.70 32.84 6.57
C GLN A 336 -16.45 34.35 6.61
N LEU A 337 -17.17 35.02 7.50
CA LEU A 337 -16.70 36.28 8.07
C LEU A 337 -15.33 36.00 8.70
N VAL A 338 -14.35 36.81 8.28
CA VAL A 338 -13.01 36.86 8.82
C VAL A 338 -13.09 37.05 10.34
N SER A 339 -12.88 35.98 11.10
CA SER A 339 -12.58 36.07 12.53
C SER A 339 -11.10 36.37 12.68
N GLN A 340 -10.72 37.63 12.47
CA GLN A 340 -9.56 38.16 13.18
C GLN A 340 -9.97 38.32 14.64
N SER A 341 -9.73 37.30 15.47
CA SER A 341 -9.80 37.46 16.92
C SER A 341 -8.40 37.75 17.45
N ASN A 342 -8.22 39.02 17.79
CA ASN A 342 -7.20 39.57 18.66
C ASN A 342 -6.80 38.61 19.79
N GLY A 343 -5.50 38.42 19.96
CA GLY A 343 -4.93 37.57 21.00
C GLY A 343 -3.46 37.85 21.27
N GLN A 344 -3.06 39.12 21.37
CA GLN A 344 -1.81 39.53 22.01
C GLN A 344 -2.13 40.45 23.19
N GLN A 345 -2.34 39.84 24.36
CA GLN A 345 -2.01 40.49 25.62
C GLN A 345 -0.51 40.26 25.86
N VAL A 346 0.29 41.28 25.55
CA VAL A 346 1.65 41.36 26.10
C VAL A 346 1.52 42.05 27.46
N PHE A 347 1.77 41.25 28.49
CA PHE A 347 1.95 41.62 29.88
C PHE A 347 3.12 42.62 29.97
N GLN A 348 2.86 43.87 30.37
CA GLN A 348 3.93 44.75 30.86
C GLN A 348 4.14 44.47 32.35
N ALA A 349 5.36 44.06 32.71
CA ALA A 349 5.82 43.99 34.08
C ALA A 349 7.09 44.85 34.22
N ARG A 350 6.94 45.91 35.00
CA ARG A 350 7.94 46.81 35.61
C ARG A 350 8.74 47.73 34.71
#